data_AF-A0A1Q7CRS9-F1
#
_entry.id   AF-A0A1Q7CRS9-F1
#
_cell.length_a   1.000
_cell.length_b   1.000
_cell.length_c   1.000
_cell.angle_alpha   90.00
_cell.angle_beta   90.00
_cell.angle_gamma   90.00
#
_symmetry.space_group_name_H-M   'P 1'
#
loop_
_entity.id
_entity.type
_entity.pdbx_description
1 polymer ?
#
loop_
_entity_poly.entity_id
_entity_poly.type
_entity_poly.pdbx_seq_one_letter_code
_entity_poly.pdbx_strand_id
1 'polypeptide(L)'
;MALGGGGFCIYDALQKTLSGLDTYQLYGAAISGDGNVAASQWVFIDSAAHNIGRMARPDIYYGAYSQDVSSNFFLLQEPKLNDSGSLYYLPYPNVFDIVDVQHGVLRMRFSLQETISNTAVPMAIDSSGRRVFLLTNKGLAVVDLGAAPLSIGSISVAQATPGGQIQVRGSGFTTGTTAQIGGQAAAVTFVDEQTLTMRVPTLGSGPVDILLTNPSGETYLLQSGLLIM
;
A
#
# COMPACT_ATOMS: atom_id res chain seq x y z
N MET A 1 26.10 8.38 -16.11
CA MET A 1 25.28 8.91 -15.01
C MET A 1 25.62 8.07 -13.80
N ALA A 2 26.20 8.65 -12.74
CA ALA A 2 26.52 7.89 -11.54
C ALA A 2 25.21 7.57 -10.84
N LEU A 3 24.97 6.28 -10.67
CA LEU A 3 23.72 5.67 -10.32
C LEU A 3 23.94 5.12 -8.90
N GLY A 4 23.54 5.90 -7.88
CA GLY A 4 23.85 5.64 -6.47
C GLY A 4 22.80 4.75 -5.82
N GLY A 5 23.22 3.58 -5.31
CA GLY A 5 22.44 2.72 -4.43
C GLY A 5 22.99 2.75 -3.00
N GLY A 6 22.17 2.39 -2.02
CA GLY A 6 22.54 2.43 -0.60
C GLY A 6 21.54 1.70 0.31
N GLY A 7 21.84 1.68 1.61
CA GLY A 7 20.92 1.19 2.62
C GLY A 7 19.75 2.14 2.82
N PHE A 8 18.55 1.59 3.04
CA PHE A 8 17.37 2.37 3.37
C PHE A 8 17.28 2.56 4.88
N CYS A 9 17.05 3.79 5.31
CA CYS A 9 16.99 4.14 6.73
C CYS A 9 15.94 5.22 7.02
N ILE A 10 15.37 5.12 8.21
CA ILE A 10 14.54 6.15 8.82
C ILE A 10 15.43 6.90 9.82
N TYR A 11 15.46 8.22 9.69
CA TYR A 11 16.13 9.10 10.64
C TYR A 11 15.10 9.70 11.60
N ASP A 12 15.24 9.41 12.88
CA ASP A 12 14.48 10.08 13.93
C ASP A 12 15.26 11.35 14.34
N ALA A 13 14.74 12.51 13.94
CA ALA A 13 15.37 13.80 14.23
C ALA A 13 15.32 14.19 15.72
N LEU A 14 14.35 13.67 16.48
CA LEU A 14 14.20 13.94 17.90
C LEU A 14 15.20 13.14 18.72
N GLN A 15 15.31 11.85 18.42
CA GLN A 15 16.26 10.94 19.07
C GLN A 15 17.68 11.03 18.48
N LYS A 16 17.82 11.64 17.30
CA LYS A 16 19.05 11.70 16.51
C LYS A 16 19.61 10.29 16.20
N THR A 17 18.71 9.35 15.99
CA THR A 17 19.03 7.95 15.71
C THR A 17 18.73 7.63 14.25
N LEU A 18 19.45 6.64 13.73
CA LEU A 18 19.25 6.10 12.40
C LEU A 18 18.87 4.63 12.53
N SER A 19 17.68 4.28 12.08
CA SER A 19 17.19 2.90 12.04
C SER A 19 17.13 2.45 10.59
N GLY A 20 17.94 1.47 10.22
CA GLY A 20 18.09 1.04 8.84
C GLY A 20 17.77 -0.43 8.64
N LEU A 21 17.43 -0.77 7.41
CA LEU A 21 17.49 -2.13 6.91
C LEU A 21 18.83 -2.33 6.20
N ASP A 22 19.52 -3.42 6.51
CA ASP A 22 20.68 -3.91 5.74
C ASP A 22 20.25 -4.54 4.41
N THR A 23 19.40 -3.84 3.65
CA THR A 23 19.07 -4.20 2.28
C THR A 23 19.73 -3.17 1.36
N TYR A 24 20.76 -3.61 0.62
CA TYR A 24 21.33 -2.81 -0.45
C TYR A 24 20.29 -2.63 -1.54
N GLN A 25 19.87 -1.38 -1.77
CA GLN A 25 18.88 -1.08 -2.79
C GLN A 25 19.44 -0.10 -3.80
N LEU A 26 19.13 -0.39 -5.06
CA LEU A 26 19.60 0.43 -6.17
C LEU A 26 18.75 1.70 -6.33
N TYR A 27 17.41 1.64 -6.20
CA TYR A 27 16.51 2.80 -6.38
C TYR A 27 15.17 2.66 -5.66
N GLY A 28 14.54 3.80 -5.38
CA GLY A 28 13.10 3.90 -5.13
C GLY A 28 12.70 3.61 -3.68
N ALA A 29 12.34 4.67 -2.96
CA ALA A 29 11.64 4.58 -1.69
C ALA A 29 10.34 5.38 -1.76
N ALA A 30 9.34 4.95 -1.00
CA ALA A 30 8.08 5.65 -0.83
C ALA A 30 7.73 5.69 0.66
N ILE A 31 7.04 6.73 1.08
CA ILE A 31 6.44 6.83 2.40
C ILE A 31 4.96 7.16 2.21
N SER A 32 4.11 6.52 3.01
CA SER A 32 2.68 6.81 3.07
C SER A 32 2.43 8.20 3.65
N GLY A 33 1.34 8.85 3.23
CA GLY A 33 0.96 10.18 3.69
C GLY A 33 0.66 10.25 5.20
N ASP A 34 0.21 9.15 5.80
CA ASP A 34 0.02 9.03 7.25
C ASP A 34 1.30 8.66 8.03
N GLY A 35 2.39 8.35 7.33
CA GLY A 35 3.70 8.04 7.91
C GLY A 35 3.78 6.69 8.62
N ASN A 36 2.75 5.84 8.54
CA ASN A 36 2.75 4.55 9.23
C ASN A 36 3.61 3.52 8.52
N VAL A 37 3.66 3.60 7.18
CA VAL A 37 4.42 2.68 6.33
C VAL A 37 5.40 3.44 5.45
N ALA A 38 6.62 2.94 5.39
CA ALA A 38 7.55 3.25 4.31
C ALA A 38 7.91 1.96 3.55
N ALA A 39 8.30 2.13 2.30
CA ALA A 39 8.64 1.03 1.42
C ALA A 39 9.92 1.35 0.68
N SER A 40 10.74 0.33 0.51
CA SER A 40 11.90 0.39 -0.36
C SER A 40 11.84 -0.86 -1.24
N GLN A 41 11.48 -0.65 -2.51
CA GLN A 41 11.15 -1.68 -3.51
C GLN A 41 10.27 -2.82 -2.99
N TRP A 42 10.87 -3.91 -2.53
CA TRP A 42 10.19 -5.17 -2.21
C TRP A 42 9.93 -5.35 -0.72
N VAL A 43 10.30 -4.36 0.09
CA VAL A 43 10.24 -4.42 1.55
C VAL A 43 9.37 -3.29 2.08
N PHE A 44 8.45 -3.64 2.97
CA PHE A 44 7.64 -2.70 3.74
C PHE A 44 8.19 -2.62 5.16
N ILE A 45 8.25 -1.40 5.69
CA ILE A 45 8.63 -1.11 7.07
C ILE A 45 7.63 -0.21 7.75
N ASP A 46 7.52 -0.35 9.07
CA ASP A 46 6.83 0.62 9.90
C ASP A 46 7.69 1.88 10.14
N SER A 47 7.11 2.86 10.85
CA SER A 47 7.78 4.11 11.21
C SER A 47 8.98 3.94 12.15
N ALA A 48 9.13 2.77 12.79
CA ALA A 48 10.29 2.40 13.62
C ALA A 48 11.35 1.60 12.84
N ALA A 49 11.16 1.44 11.52
CA ALA A 49 11.98 0.67 10.60
C ALA A 49 12.00 -0.85 10.85
N HIS A 50 10.98 -1.39 11.51
CA HIS A 50 10.79 -2.84 11.55
C HIS A 50 10.27 -3.35 10.22
N ASN A 51 10.78 -4.50 9.76
CA ASN A 51 10.21 -5.19 8.62
C ASN A 51 8.80 -5.68 8.96
N ILE A 52 7.79 -5.14 8.25
CA ILE A 52 6.38 -5.56 8.41
C ILE A 52 5.90 -6.43 7.24
N GLY A 53 6.69 -6.53 6.18
CA GLY A 53 6.36 -7.39 5.07
C GLY A 53 7.39 -7.33 3.95
N ARG A 54 7.23 -8.27 3.03
CA ARG A 54 7.92 -8.28 1.74
C ARG A 54 6.95 -8.73 0.66
N MET A 55 7.05 -8.11 -0.51
CA MET A 55 6.36 -8.61 -1.69
C MET A 55 7.33 -9.41 -2.56
N ALA A 56 6.81 -10.46 -3.21
CA ALA A 56 7.58 -11.19 -4.21
C ALA A 56 7.76 -10.35 -5.48
N ARG A 57 8.92 -10.50 -6.15
CA ARG A 57 9.15 -10.02 -7.52
C ARG A 57 9.26 -11.23 -8.44
N PRO A 58 8.16 -11.66 -9.08
CA PRO A 58 8.24 -12.78 -10.02
C PRO A 58 9.01 -12.36 -11.27
N ASP A 59 10.06 -13.09 -11.62
CA ASP A 59 10.88 -12.83 -12.82
C ASP A 59 10.05 -12.83 -14.10
N ILE A 60 8.97 -13.61 -14.15
CA ILE A 60 8.04 -13.65 -15.29
C ILE A 60 7.38 -12.30 -15.58
N TYR A 61 7.29 -11.42 -14.57
CA TYR A 61 6.67 -10.10 -14.70
C TYR A 61 7.68 -8.97 -14.81
N TYR A 62 8.83 -9.09 -14.14
CA TYR A 62 9.80 -7.99 -14.03
C TYR A 62 11.17 -8.31 -14.64
N GLY A 63 11.28 -9.42 -15.37
CA GLY A 63 12.55 -10.00 -15.81
C GLY A 63 13.38 -10.54 -14.66
N ALA A 64 14.37 -11.39 -15.00
CA ALA A 64 15.35 -11.85 -14.04
C ALA A 64 16.11 -10.66 -13.42
N TYR A 65 16.38 -10.75 -12.11
CA TYR A 65 17.22 -9.77 -11.44
C TYR A 65 18.62 -9.75 -12.08
N SER A 66 18.94 -8.65 -12.75
CA SER A 66 20.28 -8.40 -13.27
C SER A 66 20.96 -7.34 -12.41
N GLN A 67 22.14 -7.66 -11.88
CA GLN A 67 23.02 -6.66 -11.25
C GLN A 67 23.67 -5.74 -12.29
N ASP A 68 23.48 -6.04 -13.57
CA ASP A 68 23.94 -5.19 -14.66
C ASP A 68 23.04 -3.95 -14.75
N VAL A 69 23.58 -2.81 -14.31
CA VAL A 69 22.96 -1.48 -14.37
C VAL A 69 22.55 -1.05 -15.78
N SER A 70 22.93 -1.81 -16.81
CA SER A 70 22.47 -1.64 -18.19
C SER A 70 21.10 -2.24 -18.49
N SER A 71 20.48 -3.00 -17.58
CA SER A 71 19.10 -3.47 -17.77
C SER A 71 18.12 -2.27 -17.78
N ASN A 72 17.43 -2.08 -18.90
CA ASN A 72 16.86 -0.79 -19.35
C ASN A 72 15.68 -0.21 -18.53
N PHE A 73 15.38 -0.68 -17.32
CA PHE A 73 14.13 -0.32 -16.60
C PHE A 73 14.30 0.00 -15.11
N PHE A 74 15.52 0.26 -14.62
CA PHE A 74 15.73 0.59 -13.21
C PHE A 74 15.05 1.87 -12.75
N LEU A 75 14.94 2.88 -13.63
CA LEU A 75 14.28 4.14 -13.28
C LEU A 75 12.74 3.97 -13.22
N LEU A 76 12.20 2.91 -13.85
CA LEU A 76 10.80 2.52 -13.68
C LEU A 76 10.50 1.89 -12.31
N GLN A 77 11.51 1.58 -11.49
CA GLN A 77 11.32 0.94 -10.19
C GLN A 77 11.20 1.98 -9.06
N GLU A 78 10.68 3.18 -9.35
CA GLU A 78 10.33 4.18 -8.35
C GLU A 78 8.87 4.02 -7.89
N PRO A 79 8.64 3.33 -6.77
CA PRO A 79 7.29 3.05 -6.32
C PRO A 79 6.57 4.29 -5.79
N LYS A 80 5.27 4.17 -5.59
CA LYS A 80 4.44 5.14 -4.85
C LYS A 80 3.56 4.43 -3.83
N LEU A 81 3.41 5.03 -2.65
CA LEU A 81 2.42 4.65 -1.64
C LEU A 81 1.31 5.69 -1.65
N ASN A 82 0.06 5.25 -1.50
CA ASN A 82 -1.05 6.17 -1.28
C ASN A 82 -1.05 6.67 0.17
N ASP A 83 -1.89 7.67 0.49
CA ASP A 83 -1.82 8.37 1.77
C ASP A 83 -2.13 7.48 2.98
N SER A 84 -2.97 6.46 2.82
CA SER A 84 -3.27 5.48 3.87
C SER A 84 -2.24 4.35 3.98
N GLY A 85 -1.26 4.30 3.07
CA GLY A 85 -0.22 3.27 3.03
C GLY A 85 -0.72 1.86 2.76
N SER A 86 -1.98 1.67 2.37
CA SER A 86 -2.58 0.36 2.13
C SER A 86 -2.22 -0.23 0.77
N LEU A 87 -1.90 0.61 -0.21
CA LEU A 87 -1.63 0.22 -1.58
C LEU A 87 -0.30 0.78 -2.09
N TYR A 88 0.41 -0.07 -2.82
CA TYR A 88 1.74 0.18 -3.35
C TYR A 88 1.76 0.04 -4.87
N TYR A 89 2.21 1.09 -5.55
CA TYR A 89 2.12 1.22 -7.01
C TYR A 89 3.51 1.08 -7.62
N LEU A 90 3.64 0.18 -8.60
CA LEU A 90 4.89 -0.12 -9.27
C LEU A 90 4.74 0.05 -10.79
N PRO A 91 5.48 0.98 -11.41
CA PRO A 91 5.48 1.10 -12.86
C PRO A 91 6.38 0.05 -13.53
N TYR A 92 6.00 -0.37 -14.73
CA TYR A 92 6.80 -1.22 -15.61
C TYR A 92 6.48 -0.86 -17.07
N PRO A 93 7.26 -1.28 -18.09
CA PRO A 93 6.85 -1.02 -19.47
C PRO A 93 5.45 -1.55 -19.75
N ASN A 94 4.58 -0.67 -20.25
CA ASN A 94 3.20 -0.94 -20.66
C ASN A 94 2.25 -1.38 -19.53
N VAL A 95 2.69 -1.49 -18.27
CA VAL A 95 1.81 -1.87 -17.16
C VAL A 95 2.19 -1.12 -15.89
N PHE A 96 1.24 -0.98 -14.97
CA PHE A 96 1.58 -0.75 -13.57
C PHE A 96 0.82 -1.73 -12.69
N ASP A 97 1.45 -2.09 -11.59
CA ASP A 97 0.90 -3.00 -10.60
C ASP A 97 0.50 -2.24 -9.35
N ILE A 98 -0.59 -2.67 -8.73
CA ILE A 98 -1.06 -2.24 -7.43
C ILE A 98 -0.98 -3.43 -6.50
N VAL A 99 -0.20 -3.29 -5.43
CA VAL A 99 0.09 -4.33 -4.45
C VAL A 99 -0.53 -3.94 -3.12
N ASP A 100 -1.14 -4.91 -2.45
CA ASP A 100 -1.61 -4.78 -1.09
C ASP A 100 -0.41 -4.78 -0.14
N VAL A 101 -0.26 -3.73 0.66
CA VAL A 101 0.88 -3.60 1.57
C VAL A 101 0.79 -4.60 2.72
N GLN A 102 -0.40 -4.77 3.29
CA GLN A 102 -0.62 -5.65 4.43
C GLN A 102 -0.30 -7.12 4.12
N HIS A 103 -0.66 -7.60 2.93
CA HIS A 103 -0.46 -8.98 2.52
C HIS A 103 0.76 -9.19 1.61
N GLY A 104 1.30 -8.12 1.01
CA GLY A 104 2.38 -8.21 0.01
C GLY A 104 1.97 -8.89 -1.30
N VAL A 105 0.68 -8.84 -1.67
CA VAL A 105 0.12 -9.53 -2.84
C VAL A 105 -0.42 -8.57 -3.90
N LEU A 106 -0.35 -8.97 -5.17
CA LEU A 106 -0.89 -8.19 -6.28
C LEU A 106 -2.42 -8.07 -6.18
N ARG A 107 -2.93 -6.85 -6.23
CA ARG A 107 -4.37 -6.52 -6.25
C ARG A 107 -4.88 -6.24 -7.64
N MET A 108 -4.07 -5.57 -8.44
CA MET A 108 -4.44 -5.20 -9.80
C MET A 108 -3.18 -5.04 -10.65
N ARG A 109 -3.27 -5.50 -11.89
CA ARG A 109 -2.37 -5.09 -12.96
C ARG A 109 -3.16 -4.29 -13.98
N PHE A 110 -2.75 -3.06 -14.22
CA PHE A 110 -3.34 -2.22 -15.25
C PHE A 110 -2.43 -2.21 -16.48
N SER A 111 -3.00 -2.55 -17.65
CA SER A 111 -2.25 -2.58 -18.91
C SER A 111 -2.52 -1.34 -19.77
N LEU A 112 -1.48 -0.87 -20.44
CA LEU A 112 -1.45 0.32 -21.28
C LEU A 112 -0.99 -0.05 -22.69
N GLN A 113 -1.61 0.58 -23.69
CA GLN A 113 -1.16 0.46 -25.07
C GLN A 113 0.15 1.24 -25.32
N GLU A 114 0.36 2.31 -24.56
CA GLU A 114 1.58 3.12 -24.56
C GLU A 114 2.61 2.58 -23.56
N THR A 115 3.87 2.97 -23.77
CA THR A 115 4.98 2.53 -22.92
C THR A 115 5.32 3.63 -21.92
N ILE A 116 5.28 3.30 -20.63
CA ILE A 116 5.75 4.18 -19.55
C ILE A 116 7.23 4.49 -19.77
N SER A 117 7.59 5.78 -19.75
CA SER A 117 8.95 6.26 -20.01
C SER A 117 9.90 5.88 -18.88
N ASN A 118 11.06 5.30 -19.21
CA ASN A 118 12.12 4.99 -18.24
C ASN A 118 12.87 6.26 -17.80
N THR A 119 12.22 7.06 -16.96
CA THR A 119 12.74 8.28 -16.33
C THR A 119 12.70 8.12 -14.81
N ALA A 120 13.36 9.01 -14.06
CA ALA A 120 13.44 8.93 -12.59
C ALA A 120 12.05 8.82 -11.94
N VAL A 121 11.14 9.77 -12.23
CA VAL A 121 9.79 9.76 -11.66
C VAL A 121 8.76 9.59 -12.78
N PRO A 122 8.49 8.35 -13.25
CA PRO A 122 7.60 8.12 -14.38
C PRO A 122 6.12 8.08 -13.98
N MET A 123 5.83 7.98 -12.68
CA MET A 123 4.50 7.79 -12.14
C MET A 123 4.28 8.65 -10.90
N ALA A 124 3.08 9.24 -10.80
CA ALA A 124 2.54 9.83 -9.59
C ALA A 124 1.11 9.28 -9.36
N ILE A 125 0.63 9.37 -8.13
CA ILE A 125 -0.73 8.96 -7.76
C ILE A 125 -1.38 10.07 -6.94
N ASP A 126 -2.72 10.12 -6.93
CA ASP A 126 -3.44 10.95 -5.97
C ASP A 126 -3.45 10.32 -4.57
N SER A 127 -3.92 11.08 -3.58
CA SER A 127 -3.91 10.67 -2.18
C SER A 127 -4.62 9.34 -1.95
N SER A 128 -5.77 9.11 -2.61
CA SER A 128 -6.54 7.86 -2.44
C SER A 128 -5.98 6.69 -3.25
N GLY A 129 -5.07 6.93 -4.20
CA GLY A 129 -4.59 5.92 -5.14
C GLY A 129 -5.61 5.58 -6.24
N ARG A 130 -6.67 6.38 -6.39
CA ARG A 130 -7.67 6.20 -7.44
C ARG A 130 -7.15 6.65 -8.80
N ARG A 131 -6.36 7.73 -8.83
CA ARG A 131 -5.79 8.27 -10.08
C ARG A 131 -4.29 8.02 -10.15
N VAL A 132 -3.85 7.59 -11.32
CA VAL A 132 -2.45 7.35 -11.65
C VAL A 132 -2.06 8.23 -12.83
N PHE A 133 -0.98 8.99 -12.68
CA PHE A 133 -0.43 9.89 -13.68
C PHE A 133 0.88 9.30 -14.18
N LEU A 134 1.03 9.16 -15.50
CA LEU A 134 2.16 8.44 -16.11
C LEU A 134 2.80 9.29 -17.20
N LEU A 135 4.12 9.35 -17.19
CA LEU A 135 4.90 9.82 -18.33
C LEU A 135 5.10 8.65 -19.30
N THR A 136 4.65 8.81 -20.54
CA THR A 136 4.68 7.74 -21.55
C THR A 136 5.35 8.22 -22.83
N ASN A 137 5.63 7.27 -23.73
CA ASN A 137 6.11 7.57 -25.08
C ASN A 137 5.08 8.33 -25.96
N LYS A 138 3.86 8.56 -25.47
CA LYS A 138 2.82 9.36 -26.15
C LYS A 138 2.46 10.65 -25.40
N GLY A 139 3.04 10.89 -24.24
CA GLY A 139 2.82 12.10 -23.44
C GLY A 139 2.40 11.78 -22.01
N LEU A 140 1.62 12.67 -21.40
CA LEU A 140 1.01 12.41 -20.09
C LEU A 140 -0.24 11.54 -20.26
N ALA A 141 -0.25 10.39 -19.60
CA ALA A 141 -1.43 9.56 -19.45
C ALA A 141 -2.02 9.71 -18.04
N VAL A 142 -3.34 9.76 -17.95
CA VAL A 142 -4.07 9.81 -16.68
C VAL A 142 -5.04 8.64 -16.65
N VAL A 143 -4.84 7.74 -15.69
CA VAL A 143 -5.71 6.59 -15.45
C VAL A 143 -6.58 6.89 -14.25
N ASP A 144 -7.90 6.94 -14.44
CA ASP A 144 -8.88 6.93 -13.34
C ASP A 144 -9.42 5.51 -13.20
N LEU A 145 -9.11 4.87 -12.07
CA LEU A 145 -9.55 3.50 -11.78
C LEU A 145 -11.05 3.43 -11.42
N GLY A 146 -11.71 4.57 -11.24
CA GLY A 146 -13.05 4.69 -10.67
C GLY A 146 -13.02 4.57 -9.14
N ALA A 147 -12.35 3.54 -8.62
CA ALA A 147 -12.01 3.36 -7.21
C ALA A 147 -10.68 2.60 -7.09
N ALA A 148 -9.91 2.89 -6.04
CA ALA A 148 -8.76 2.07 -5.69
C ALA A 148 -9.22 0.66 -5.22
N PRO A 149 -8.39 -0.39 -5.36
CA PRO A 149 -8.68 -1.71 -4.80
C PRO A 149 -8.98 -1.65 -3.28
N LEU A 150 -9.97 -2.42 -2.81
CA LEU A 150 -10.39 -2.40 -1.40
C LEU A 150 -9.28 -2.90 -0.46
N SER A 151 -8.67 -2.06 0.36
CA SER A 151 -7.58 -2.49 1.25
C SER A 151 -7.65 -1.77 2.60
N ILE A 152 -7.12 -2.41 3.65
CA ILE A 152 -6.89 -1.78 4.96
C ILE A 152 -5.39 -1.51 5.11
N GLY A 153 -5.05 -0.28 5.49
CA GLY A 153 -3.69 0.12 5.84
C GLY A 153 -3.45 0.10 7.35
N SER A 154 -4.32 0.76 8.13
CA SER A 154 -4.16 0.83 9.59
C SER A 154 -5.48 0.93 10.34
N ILE A 155 -5.43 0.58 11.62
CA ILE A 155 -6.53 0.75 12.58
C ILE A 155 -6.03 1.68 13.68
N SER A 156 -6.87 2.60 14.13
CA SER A 156 -6.49 3.60 15.15
C SER A 156 -6.04 3.01 16.48
N VAL A 157 -6.45 1.78 16.78
CA VAL A 157 -6.11 1.05 18.01
C VAL A 157 -5.89 -0.42 17.70
N ALA A 158 -4.92 -1.04 18.38
CA ALA A 158 -4.71 -2.48 18.33
C ALA A 158 -5.66 -3.27 19.26
N GLN A 159 -6.23 -2.60 20.27
CA GLN A 159 -7.08 -3.19 21.29
C GLN A 159 -8.37 -2.39 21.42
N ALA A 160 -9.50 -3.08 21.55
CA ALA A 160 -10.81 -2.45 21.73
C ALA A 160 -11.71 -3.27 22.65
N THR A 161 -12.71 -2.61 23.24
CA THR A 161 -13.76 -3.26 24.02
C THR A 161 -15.05 -3.36 23.19
N PRO A 162 -15.93 -4.33 23.50
CA PRO A 162 -17.27 -4.38 22.94
C PRO A 162 -18.00 -3.03 23.01
N GLY A 163 -18.59 -2.59 21.90
CA GLY A 163 -19.28 -1.31 21.78
C GLY A 163 -18.37 -0.09 21.55
N GLY A 164 -17.04 -0.27 21.65
CA GLY A 164 -16.04 0.75 21.35
C GLY A 164 -16.03 1.17 19.87
N GLN A 165 -15.53 2.37 19.60
CA GLN A 165 -15.38 2.91 18.26
C GLN A 165 -13.92 2.80 17.80
N ILE A 166 -13.72 2.34 16.57
CA ILE A 166 -12.40 2.29 15.92
C ILE A 166 -12.45 3.03 14.59
N GLN A 167 -11.33 3.64 14.20
CA GLN A 167 -11.15 4.19 12.85
C GLN A 167 -10.27 3.24 12.05
N VAL A 168 -10.64 3.03 10.78
CA VAL A 168 -9.88 2.24 9.81
C VAL A 168 -9.45 3.16 8.68
N ARG A 169 -8.15 3.18 8.41
CA ARG A 169 -7.54 3.85 7.27
C ARG A 169 -7.23 2.82 6.20
N GLY A 170 -7.49 3.15 4.95
CA GLY A 170 -7.35 2.21 3.84
C GLY A 170 -7.67 2.81 2.48
N SER A 171 -8.14 1.97 1.56
CA SER A 171 -8.45 2.33 0.17
C SER A 171 -9.67 1.61 -0.34
N GLY A 172 -10.28 2.17 -1.39
CA GLY A 172 -11.43 1.57 -2.06
C GLY A 172 -12.70 1.57 -1.22
N PHE A 173 -12.74 2.39 -0.16
CA PHE A 173 -13.95 2.56 0.63
C PHE A 173 -14.95 3.37 -0.16
N THR A 174 -16.22 2.97 -0.08
CA THR A 174 -17.31 3.64 -0.76
C THR A 174 -18.51 3.72 0.18
N THR A 175 -19.46 4.59 -0.15
CA THR A 175 -20.75 4.56 0.54
C THR A 175 -21.38 3.18 0.36
N GLY A 176 -21.71 2.52 1.47
CA GLY A 176 -22.24 1.15 1.47
C GLY A 176 -21.19 0.06 1.69
N THR A 177 -19.90 0.39 1.89
CA THR A 177 -18.94 -0.58 2.44
C THR A 177 -19.45 -1.09 3.79
N THR A 178 -19.49 -2.42 3.93
CA THR A 178 -19.93 -3.12 5.14
C THR A 178 -18.75 -3.81 5.81
N ALA A 179 -18.88 -4.13 7.09
CA ALA A 179 -17.84 -4.80 7.85
C ALA A 179 -18.40 -5.89 8.77
N GLN A 180 -17.59 -6.93 8.97
CA GLN A 180 -17.75 -7.88 10.05
C GLN A 180 -16.48 -7.87 10.91
N ILE A 181 -16.66 -7.92 12.23
CA ILE A 181 -15.57 -8.05 13.21
C ILE A 181 -15.82 -9.34 13.99
N GLY A 182 -14.86 -10.27 13.96
CA GLY A 182 -15.04 -11.60 14.57
C GLY A 182 -16.24 -12.37 14.02
N GLY A 183 -16.58 -12.16 12.74
CA GLY A 183 -17.74 -12.77 12.08
C GLY A 183 -19.09 -12.15 12.46
N GLN A 184 -19.13 -11.11 13.29
CA GLN A 184 -20.36 -10.37 13.63
C GLN A 184 -20.42 -9.06 12.86
N ALA A 185 -21.60 -8.70 12.36
CA ALA A 185 -21.79 -7.44 11.65
C ALA A 185 -21.44 -6.25 12.55
N ALA A 186 -20.58 -5.35 12.04
CA ALA A 186 -20.22 -4.11 12.71
C ALA A 186 -20.95 -2.94 12.07
N ALA A 187 -21.33 -1.94 12.87
CA ALA A 187 -21.88 -0.70 12.33
C ALA A 187 -20.75 0.10 11.69
N VAL A 188 -20.90 0.46 10.42
CA VAL A 188 -19.90 1.20 9.63
C VAL A 188 -20.44 2.59 9.29
N THR A 189 -19.61 3.61 9.48
CA THR A 189 -19.81 4.97 8.97
C THR A 189 -18.72 5.28 7.96
N PHE A 190 -19.12 5.55 6.72
CA PHE A 190 -18.23 6.03 5.67
C PHE A 190 -17.87 7.50 5.92
N VAL A 191 -16.57 7.81 6.00
CA VAL A 191 -16.08 9.18 6.15
C VAL A 191 -15.59 9.70 4.80
N ASP A 192 -14.67 8.97 4.17
CA ASP A 192 -14.14 9.24 2.84
C ASP A 192 -13.58 7.96 2.20
N GLU A 193 -13.06 8.04 0.97
CA GLU A 193 -12.53 6.91 0.21
C GLU A 193 -11.37 6.16 0.91
N GLN A 194 -10.80 6.76 1.96
CA GLN A 194 -9.66 6.25 2.71
C GLN A 194 -9.95 6.04 4.20
N THR A 195 -11.14 6.40 4.69
CA THR A 195 -11.45 6.38 6.12
C THR A 195 -12.85 5.82 6.40
N LEU A 196 -12.90 4.80 7.25
CA LEU A 196 -14.12 4.27 7.86
C LEU A 196 -14.07 4.46 9.38
N THR A 197 -15.24 4.66 9.97
CA THR A 197 -15.45 4.48 11.41
C THR A 197 -16.30 3.26 11.64
N MET A 198 -15.90 2.38 12.57
CA MET A 198 -16.64 1.16 12.89
C MET A 198 -16.93 1.06 14.39
N ARG A 199 -18.06 0.45 14.73
CA ARG A 199 -18.38 0.11 16.12
C ARG A 199 -18.21 -1.39 16.36
N VAL A 200 -17.41 -1.73 17.37
CA VAL A 200 -17.11 -3.11 17.73
C VAL A 200 -18.39 -3.79 18.27
N PRO A 201 -18.83 -4.92 17.70
CA PRO A 201 -20.00 -5.64 18.19
C PRO A 201 -19.72 -6.32 19.53
N THR A 202 -20.74 -6.90 20.14
CA THR A 202 -20.58 -7.67 21.38
C THR A 202 -19.85 -8.98 21.09
N LEU A 203 -18.57 -9.05 21.45
CA LEU A 203 -17.66 -10.17 21.21
C LEU A 203 -17.01 -10.61 22.52
N GLY A 204 -16.54 -11.86 22.56
CA GLY A 204 -15.66 -12.35 23.62
C GLY A 204 -14.24 -11.82 23.47
N SER A 205 -13.47 -11.85 24.55
CA SER A 205 -12.06 -11.44 24.55
C SER A 205 -11.23 -12.33 23.63
N GLY A 206 -10.29 -11.74 22.88
CA GLY A 206 -9.39 -12.46 21.99
C GLY A 206 -9.13 -11.75 20.66
N PRO A 207 -8.16 -12.23 19.88
CA PRO A 207 -7.91 -11.71 18.54
C PRO A 207 -9.08 -12.02 17.62
N VAL A 208 -9.47 -11.06 16.80
CA VAL A 208 -10.56 -11.19 15.83
C VAL A 208 -10.17 -10.63 14.47
N ASP A 209 -10.76 -11.21 13.44
CA ASP A 209 -10.61 -10.76 12.06
C ASP A 209 -11.53 -9.57 11.76
N ILE A 210 -11.12 -8.74 10.80
CA ILE A 210 -11.97 -7.71 10.19
C ILE A 210 -12.15 -8.06 8.72
N LEU A 211 -13.39 -8.26 8.32
CA LEU A 211 -13.78 -8.48 6.92
C LEU A 211 -14.52 -7.25 6.42
N LEU A 212 -14.02 -6.62 5.36
CA LEU A 212 -14.74 -5.58 4.63
C LEU A 212 -15.33 -6.15 3.34
N THR A 213 -16.51 -5.64 2.96
CA THR A 213 -17.14 -5.91 1.67
C THR A 213 -17.65 -4.61 1.07
N ASN A 214 -17.24 -4.29 -0.15
CA ASN A 214 -17.74 -3.11 -0.87
C ASN A 214 -19.00 -3.46 -1.71
N PRO A 215 -19.76 -2.46 -2.21
CA PRO A 215 -20.96 -2.69 -3.01
C PRO A 215 -20.74 -3.43 -4.34
N SER A 216 -19.52 -3.42 -4.88
CA SER A 216 -19.15 -4.24 -6.05
C SER A 216 -18.94 -5.73 -5.73
N GLY A 217 -18.96 -6.10 -4.44
CA GLY A 217 -18.75 -7.47 -3.97
C GLY A 217 -17.30 -7.86 -3.73
N GLU A 218 -16.35 -6.93 -3.86
CA GLU A 218 -14.96 -7.16 -3.47
C GLU A 218 -14.87 -7.26 -1.95
N THR A 219 -14.10 -8.23 -1.47
CA THR A 219 -13.88 -8.47 -0.05
C THR A 219 -12.42 -8.26 0.32
N TYR A 220 -12.19 -7.86 1.57
CA TYR A 220 -10.86 -7.72 2.13
C TYR A 220 -10.84 -8.23 3.57
N LEU A 221 -9.99 -9.22 3.85
CA LEU A 221 -9.83 -9.80 5.17
C LEU A 221 -8.53 -9.30 5.79
N LEU A 222 -8.64 -8.64 6.93
CA LEU A 222 -7.52 -8.38 7.82
C LEU A 222 -7.57 -9.38 8.97
N GLN A 223 -6.71 -10.40 8.88
CA GLN A 223 -6.67 -11.48 9.86
C GLN A 223 -6.05 -11.00 11.18
N SER A 224 -6.71 -11.33 12.30
CA SER A 224 -6.27 -10.98 13.65
C SER A 224 -5.92 -9.50 13.83
N GLY A 225 -6.63 -8.62 13.11
CA GLY A 225 -6.35 -7.19 13.07
C GLY A 225 -6.70 -6.42 14.34
N LEU A 226 -7.51 -7.01 15.22
CA LEU A 226 -7.97 -6.37 16.45
C LEU A 226 -7.99 -7.34 17.62
N LEU A 227 -7.55 -6.91 18.80
CA LEU A 227 -7.69 -7.66 20.05
C LEU A 227 -8.88 -7.12 20.86
N ILE A 228 -9.83 -7.99 21.17
CA ILE A 228 -10.95 -7.67 22.08
C ILE A 228 -10.54 -7.89 23.53
N MET A 229 -10.79 -6.88 24.38
CA MET A 229 -10.59 -6.92 25.83
C MET A 229 -11.91 -6.98 26.60
#